data_AF-A0A941PHD2-F1
#
_entry.id   AF-A0A941PHD2-F1
#
_cell.length_a   1.000
_cell.length_b   1.000
_cell.length_c   1.000
_cell.angle_alpha   90.00
_cell.angle_beta   90.00
_cell.angle_gamma   90.00
#
_symmetry.space_group_name_H-M   'P 1'
#
loop_
_entity.id
_entity.type
_entity.pdbx_description
1 polymer ?
#
loop_
_entity_poly.entity_id
_entity_poly.type
_entity_poly.pdbx_seq_one_letter_code
_entity_poly.pdbx_strand_id
1 'polypeptide(L)'
;RSGARAALVRFEGDPEVHVLRPVMAAGGGEIYTTEDGDIQLRVMPHGSIIVYTRTNRLGAPVSEDGSAAPLTPAAIAFEQMLARMRMLQEQARREFGQTVTFTLQTRQQLPPQVAGVVIDAAERVREGLAEAQATPVRRVLIVIGPTPRVVLQGDLLIVQVAPQMGYAGRPSSTAIRNVATGTVQGPEQ
;
A
#
# COMPACT_ATOMS: atom_id res chain seq x y z
N ARG A 1 11.50 25.15 -1.53
CA ARG A 1 12.24 24.45 -2.60
C ARG A 1 11.83 22.99 -2.57
N SER A 2 11.07 22.57 -3.58
CA SER A 2 10.56 21.23 -3.84
C SER A 2 11.70 20.27 -4.22
N GLY A 3 12.12 19.42 -3.28
CA GLY A 3 12.53 18.07 -3.63
C GLY A 3 11.30 17.22 -3.39
N ALA A 4 10.76 16.55 -4.42
CA ALA A 4 9.50 15.82 -4.35
C ALA A 4 9.58 14.68 -3.32
N ARG A 5 9.39 15.03 -2.04
CA ARG A 5 9.16 14.08 -0.96
C ARG A 5 7.73 13.60 -1.13
N ALA A 6 7.55 12.29 -1.16
CA ALA A 6 6.21 11.72 -1.11
C ALA A 6 5.51 12.20 0.17
N ALA A 7 4.23 12.56 0.05
CA ALA A 7 3.37 12.83 1.19
C ALA A 7 2.79 11.51 1.70
N LEU A 8 2.62 11.37 3.01
CA LEU A 8 1.93 10.25 3.62
C LEU A 8 0.56 10.72 4.10
N VAL A 9 -0.48 9.99 3.73
CA VAL A 9 -1.86 10.30 4.09
C VAL A 9 -2.52 9.05 4.65
N ARG A 10 -3.26 9.18 5.74
CA ARG A 10 -4.17 8.13 6.22
C ARG A 10 -5.54 8.75 6.38
N PHE A 11 -6.53 8.21 5.68
CA PHE A 11 -7.90 8.68 5.82
C PHE A 11 -8.54 8.12 7.08
N GLU A 12 -9.50 8.87 7.63
CA GLU A 12 -10.33 8.35 8.71
C GLU A 12 -11.14 7.14 8.20
N GLY A 13 -11.15 6.06 8.98
CA GLY A 13 -11.80 4.80 8.62
C GLY A 13 -11.02 3.94 7.61
N ASP A 14 -9.89 4.40 7.08
CA ASP A 14 -8.99 3.63 6.23
C ASP A 14 -7.70 3.29 6.99
N PRO A 15 -7.42 2.00 7.26
CA PRO A 15 -6.18 1.61 7.94
C PRO A 15 -4.93 1.84 7.07
N GLU A 16 -5.08 1.98 5.75
CA GLU A 16 -3.96 2.16 4.84
C GLU A 16 -3.35 3.56 4.95
N VAL A 17 -2.03 3.61 5.14
CA VAL A 17 -1.24 4.80 4.85
C VAL A 17 -0.93 4.83 3.35
N HIS A 18 -1.46 5.85 2.68
CA HIS A 18 -1.24 6.14 1.27
C HIS A 18 0.03 6.95 1.07
N VAL A 19 0.80 6.58 0.06
CA VAL A 19 2.04 7.26 -0.33
C VAL A 19 1.75 8.04 -1.60
N LEU A 20 1.76 9.38 -1.49
CA LEU A 20 1.37 10.26 -2.57
C LEU A 20 2.56 10.97 -3.17
N ARG A 21 2.63 10.99 -4.50
CA ARG A 21 3.66 11.70 -5.24
C ARG A 21 3.08 12.99 -5.82
N PRO A 22 3.76 14.14 -5.65
CA PRO A 22 3.29 15.40 -6.22
C PRO A 22 3.53 15.44 -7.73
N VAL A 23 2.55 15.98 -8.46
CA VAL A 23 2.58 16.30 -9.89
C VAL A 23 2.10 17.73 -10.05
N MET A 24 2.85 18.54 -10.81
CA MET A 24 2.45 19.93 -11.08
C MET A 24 1.20 19.97 -11.95
N ALA A 25 0.19 20.74 -11.53
CA ALA A 25 -1.02 20.93 -12.32
C ALA A 25 -0.82 22.00 -13.41
N ALA A 26 -1.51 21.85 -14.55
CA ALA A 26 -1.42 22.76 -15.70
C ALA A 26 -1.84 24.22 -15.40
N GLY A 27 -2.51 24.48 -14.28
CA GLY A 27 -2.91 25.82 -13.82
C GLY A 27 -2.15 26.32 -12.58
N GLY A 28 -1.02 25.69 -12.26
CA GLY A 28 -0.33 25.89 -10.98
C GLY A 28 -0.94 25.05 -9.84
N GLY A 29 -0.22 25.00 -8.72
CA GLY A 29 -0.55 24.09 -7.61
C GLY A 29 -0.04 22.66 -7.86
N GLU A 30 -0.43 21.75 -6.96
CA GLU A 30 0.08 20.37 -6.92
C GLU A 30 -1.08 19.38 -6.84
N ILE A 31 -0.95 18.28 -7.58
CA ILE A 31 -1.83 17.11 -7.51
C ILE A 31 -1.02 15.99 -6.89
N TYR A 32 -1.54 15.38 -5.83
CA TYR A 32 -0.92 14.28 -5.14
C TYR A 32 -1.63 12.99 -5.53
N THR A 33 -0.91 12.13 -6.22
CA THR A 33 -1.45 10.86 -6.74
C THR A 33 -0.84 9.66 -6.02
N THR A 34 -1.58 8.56 -5.95
CA THR A 34 -1.03 7.26 -5.57
C THR A 34 -0.03 6.76 -6.62
N GLU A 35 0.58 5.61 -6.35
CA GLU A 35 1.43 4.93 -7.33
C GLU A 35 0.69 4.48 -8.59
N ASP A 36 -0.62 4.23 -8.51
CA ASP A 36 -1.46 3.86 -9.66
C ASP A 36 -2.03 5.08 -10.41
N GLY A 37 -1.69 6.30 -9.97
CA GLY A 37 -2.13 7.55 -10.60
C GLY A 37 -3.48 8.08 -10.11
N ASP A 38 -4.11 7.44 -9.13
CA ASP A 38 -5.34 7.94 -8.52
C ASP A 38 -5.07 9.24 -7.77
N ILE A 39 -5.84 10.28 -8.09
CA ILE A 39 -5.76 11.58 -7.41
C ILE A 39 -6.37 11.44 -6.01
N GLN A 40 -5.60 11.80 -4.99
CA GLN A 40 -6.07 11.81 -3.60
C GLN A 40 -6.09 13.20 -2.98
N LEU A 41 -5.14 14.06 -3.33
CA LEU A 41 -5.18 15.46 -2.90
C LEU A 41 -4.91 16.40 -4.07
N ARG A 42 -5.54 17.57 -4.03
CA ARG A 42 -5.19 18.70 -4.89
C ARG A 42 -4.98 19.93 -4.02
N VAL A 43 -3.79 20.50 -4.12
CA VAL A 43 -3.42 21.76 -3.48
C VAL A 43 -3.48 22.84 -4.56
N MET A 44 -4.41 23.77 -4.40
CA MET A 44 -4.57 24.90 -5.31
C MET A 44 -3.47 25.95 -5.09
N PRO A 45 -3.17 26.84 -6.07
CA PRO A 45 -2.12 27.85 -5.93
C PRO A 45 -2.24 28.74 -4.69
N HIS A 46 -3.45 29.06 -4.25
CA HIS A 46 -3.73 29.86 -3.05
C HIS A 46 -3.69 29.07 -1.72
N GLY A 47 -3.36 27.78 -1.77
CA GLY A 47 -3.21 26.93 -0.58
C GLY A 47 -4.44 26.11 -0.17
N SER A 48 -5.65 26.39 -0.68
CA SER A 48 -6.80 25.51 -0.39
C SER A 48 -6.60 24.10 -0.92
N ILE A 49 -7.09 23.12 -0.17
CA ILE A 49 -6.90 21.70 -0.43
C ILE A 49 -8.25 21.05 -0.74
N ILE A 50 -8.28 20.22 -1.78
CA ILE A 50 -9.39 19.31 -2.07
C ILE A 50 -8.90 17.88 -1.84
N VAL A 51 -9.64 17.13 -1.04
CA VAL A 51 -9.38 15.71 -0.76
C VAL A 51 -10.34 14.86 -1.55
N TYR A 52 -9.81 13.84 -2.21
CA TYR A 52 -10.56 12.82 -2.92
C TYR A 52 -10.42 11.50 -2.16
N THR A 53 -11.55 10.89 -1.82
CA THR A 53 -11.58 9.59 -1.15
C THR A 53 -12.33 8.58 -2.02
N ARG A 54 -12.23 7.30 -1.66
CA ARG A 54 -12.99 6.24 -2.34
C ARG A 54 -14.50 6.48 -2.27
N THR A 55 -14.99 7.02 -1.15
CA THR A 55 -16.41 7.32 -0.91
C THR A 55 -16.84 8.67 -1.47
N ASN A 56 -15.91 9.62 -1.65
CA ASN A 56 -16.18 10.92 -2.26
C ASN A 56 -15.20 11.22 -3.41
N ARG A 57 -15.55 10.75 -4.61
CA ARG A 57 -14.75 10.95 -5.82
C ARG A 57 -14.87 12.33 -6.45
N LEU A 58 -15.90 13.12 -6.08
CA LEU A 58 -16.02 14.52 -6.52
C LEU A 58 -15.07 15.45 -5.75
N GLY A 59 -14.57 14.96 -4.61
CA GLY A 59 -13.69 15.68 -3.72
C GLY A 59 -14.46 16.54 -2.73
N ALA A 60 -13.82 16.86 -1.62
CA ALA A 60 -14.32 17.79 -0.63
C ALA A 60 -13.23 18.82 -0.30
N PRO A 61 -13.58 20.12 -0.18
CA PRO A 61 -12.66 21.09 0.38
C PRO A 61 -12.40 20.74 1.84
N VAL A 62 -11.15 20.90 2.28
CA VAL A 62 -10.76 20.67 3.67
C VAL A 62 -10.00 21.88 4.22
N SER A 63 -10.05 21.99 5.54
CA SER A 63 -9.31 22.97 6.32
C SER A 63 -8.38 22.23 7.28
N GLU A 64 -7.28 22.87 7.63
CA GLU A 64 -6.39 22.36 8.68
C GLU A 64 -7.06 22.48 10.04
N ASP A 65 -7.11 21.38 10.80
CA ASP A 65 -7.62 21.33 12.17
C ASP A 65 -6.48 21.37 13.21
N GLY A 66 -5.33 20.79 12.87
CA GLY A 66 -4.15 20.79 13.73
C GLY A 66 -3.01 19.91 13.22
N SER A 67 -1.98 19.74 14.07
CA SER A 67 -0.82 18.92 13.75
C SER A 67 -1.06 17.43 14.02
N ALA A 68 -0.69 16.58 13.06
CA ALA A 68 -0.73 15.13 13.20
C ALA A 68 0.64 14.55 13.62
N ALA A 69 0.62 13.43 14.33
CA ALA A 69 1.84 12.68 14.62
C ALA A 69 2.47 12.14 13.33
N PRO A 70 3.82 12.05 13.23
CA PRO A 70 4.48 11.48 12.07
C PRO A 70 4.02 10.05 11.80
N LEU A 71 3.74 9.73 10.54
CA LEU A 71 3.41 8.38 10.11
C LEU A 71 4.71 7.59 9.86
N THR A 72 4.92 6.55 10.65
CA THR A 72 6.03 5.60 10.47
C THR A 72 5.53 4.17 10.64
N PRO A 73 6.02 3.20 9.83
CA PRO A 73 5.70 1.79 10.04
C PRO A 73 6.03 1.37 11.49
N ALA A 74 5.15 0.57 12.08
CA ALA A 74 5.33 0.12 13.46
C ALA A 74 6.57 -0.77 13.58
N ALA A 75 7.47 -0.46 14.51
CA ALA A 75 8.58 -1.36 14.83
C ALA A 75 8.05 -2.54 15.66
N ILE A 76 8.07 -3.75 15.11
CA ILE A 76 7.54 -4.95 15.77
C ILE A 76 8.58 -6.05 15.87
N ALA A 77 8.57 -6.83 16.95
CA ALA A 77 9.47 -7.97 17.07
C ALA A 77 9.17 -9.04 16.00
N PHE A 78 10.19 -9.76 15.56
CA PHE A 78 10.06 -10.78 14.51
C PHE A 78 9.04 -11.87 14.87
N GLU A 79 9.00 -12.34 16.11
CA GLU A 79 8.00 -13.32 16.57
C GLU A 79 6.57 -12.76 16.54
N GLN A 80 6.38 -11.48 16.87
CA GLN A 80 5.08 -10.83 16.77
C GLN A 80 4.64 -10.70 15.30
N MET A 81 5.58 -10.39 14.40
CA MET A 81 5.32 -10.38 12.96
C MET A 81 4.88 -11.76 12.48
N LEU A 82 5.57 -12.84 12.85
CA LEU A 82 5.17 -14.21 12.49
C LEU A 82 3.77 -14.57 13.03
N ALA A 83 3.46 -14.20 14.27
CA ALA A 83 2.13 -14.41 14.85
C ALA A 83 1.04 -13.66 14.07
N ARG A 84 1.27 -12.39 13.74
CA ARG A 84 0.32 -11.59 12.93
C ARG A 84 0.17 -12.13 11.52
N MET A 85 1.25 -12.58 10.87
CA MET A 85 1.20 -13.22 9.56
C MET A 85 0.28 -14.46 9.56
N ARG A 86 0.38 -15.31 10.60
CA ARG A 86 -0.52 -16.47 10.76
C ARG A 86 -1.97 -16.03 10.95
N MET A 87 -2.21 -14.98 11.74
CA MET A 87 -3.57 -14.43 11.90
C MET A 87 -4.14 -13.91 10.58
N LEU A 88 -3.34 -13.19 9.78
CA LEU A 88 -3.74 -12.68 8.46
C LEU A 88 -4.06 -13.82 7.49
N GLN A 89 -3.26 -14.90 7.49
CA GLN A 89 -3.55 -16.11 6.71
C GLN A 89 -4.92 -16.71 7.08
N GLU A 90 -5.20 -16.83 8.38
CA GLU A 90 -6.47 -17.37 8.86
C GLU A 90 -7.66 -16.46 8.54
N GLN A 91 -7.48 -15.14 8.59
CA GLN A 91 -8.48 -14.16 8.17
C GLN A 91 -8.74 -14.25 6.66
N ALA A 92 -7.67 -14.23 5.85
CA ALA A 92 -7.75 -14.41 4.40
C ALA A 92 -8.49 -15.69 4.01
N ARG A 93 -8.21 -16.81 4.69
CA ARG A 93 -8.90 -18.08 4.46
C ARG A 93 -10.41 -17.98 4.69
N ARG A 94 -10.84 -17.25 5.73
CA ARG A 94 -12.26 -17.03 6.05
C ARG A 94 -12.94 -16.07 5.08
N GLU A 95 -12.25 -15.01 4.68
CA GLU A 95 -12.78 -13.95 3.81
C GLU A 95 -12.90 -14.41 2.34
N PHE A 96 -11.92 -15.15 1.83
CA PHE A 96 -11.86 -15.48 0.39
C PHE A 96 -12.49 -16.83 0.04
N GLY A 97 -12.89 -17.64 1.03
CA GLY A 97 -13.37 -19.01 0.80
C GLY A 97 -12.34 -19.96 0.17
N GLN A 98 -11.09 -19.50 0.03
CA GLN A 98 -9.97 -20.25 -0.55
C GLN A 98 -8.71 -20.05 0.30
N THR A 99 -7.91 -21.10 0.44
CA THR A 99 -6.66 -21.04 1.20
C THR A 99 -5.64 -20.21 0.42
N VAL A 100 -5.31 -19.02 0.93
CA VAL A 100 -4.19 -18.21 0.46
C VAL A 100 -3.01 -18.40 1.40
N THR A 101 -1.94 -19.03 0.92
CA THR A 101 -0.73 -19.24 1.73
C THR A 101 0.21 -18.05 1.61
N PHE A 102 0.48 -17.37 2.71
CA PHE A 102 1.49 -16.31 2.77
C PHE A 102 2.84 -16.89 3.15
N THR A 103 3.87 -16.69 2.33
CA THR A 103 5.23 -17.10 2.63
C THR A 103 6.15 -15.90 2.57
N LEU A 104 7.02 -15.77 3.58
CA LEU A 104 8.08 -14.77 3.62
C LEU A 104 9.40 -15.45 3.26
N GLN A 105 10.07 -15.01 2.20
CA GLN A 105 11.41 -15.50 1.88
C GLN A 105 12.46 -14.75 2.68
N THR A 106 12.75 -15.25 3.88
CA THR A 106 13.91 -14.80 4.67
C THR A 106 14.63 -16.01 5.26
N ARG A 107 15.97 -15.95 5.29
CA ARG A 107 16.82 -16.96 5.94
C ARG A 107 17.25 -16.54 7.36
N GLN A 108 16.90 -15.32 7.78
CA GLN A 108 17.38 -14.70 9.01
C GLN A 108 16.24 -13.96 9.71
N GLN A 109 16.41 -13.71 11.02
CA GLN A 109 15.52 -12.82 11.77
C GLN A 109 15.56 -11.41 11.17
N LEU A 110 14.41 -10.75 11.10
CA LEU A 110 14.31 -9.40 10.58
C LEU A 110 14.42 -8.36 11.71
N PRO A 111 15.13 -7.24 11.48
CA PRO A 111 15.07 -6.09 12.38
C PRO A 111 13.63 -5.58 12.57
N PRO A 112 13.29 -4.97 13.72
CA PRO A 112 11.90 -4.61 14.02
C PRO A 112 11.23 -3.67 13.02
N GLN A 113 12.00 -2.73 12.44
CA GLN A 113 11.49 -1.78 11.45
C GLN A 113 11.18 -2.46 10.12
N VAL A 114 12.02 -3.45 9.75
CA VAL A 114 11.82 -4.26 8.54
C VAL A 114 10.60 -5.16 8.71
N ALA A 115 10.46 -5.78 9.88
CA ALA A 115 9.29 -6.59 10.22
C ALA A 115 7.98 -5.77 10.16
N GLY A 116 8.04 -4.50 10.58
CA GLY A 116 6.96 -3.52 10.45
C GLY A 116 6.48 -3.30 9.02
N VAL A 117 7.41 -3.09 8.08
CA VAL A 117 7.07 -2.91 6.66
C VAL A 117 6.53 -4.19 6.03
N VAL A 118 7.11 -5.34 6.40
CA VAL A 118 6.66 -6.65 5.90
C VAL A 118 5.23 -6.96 6.33
N ILE A 119 4.88 -6.72 7.60
CA ILE A 119 3.51 -6.94 8.07
C ILE A 119 2.52 -5.96 7.43
N ASP A 120 2.92 -4.69 7.28
CA ASP A 120 2.09 -3.68 6.63
C ASP A 120 1.81 -4.07 5.16
N ALA A 121 2.81 -4.59 4.45
CA ALA A 121 2.61 -5.13 3.11
C ALA A 121 1.67 -6.34 3.08
N ALA A 122 1.76 -7.25 4.06
CA ALA A 122 0.86 -8.39 4.14
C ALA A 122 -0.60 -7.97 4.41
N GLU A 123 -0.81 -6.94 5.23
CA GLU A 123 -2.13 -6.34 5.44
C GLU A 123 -2.69 -5.74 4.15
N ARG A 124 -1.88 -5.01 3.39
CA ARG A 124 -2.27 -4.48 2.06
C ARG A 124 -2.61 -5.58 1.07
N VAL A 125 -1.88 -6.71 1.12
CA VAL A 125 -2.19 -7.86 0.28
C VAL A 125 -3.56 -8.43 0.63
N ARG A 126 -3.85 -8.63 1.92
CA ARG A 126 -5.17 -9.10 2.35
C ARG A 126 -6.28 -8.15 1.90
N GLU A 127 -6.11 -6.84 2.13
CA GLU A 127 -7.09 -5.83 1.73
C GLU A 127 -7.31 -5.79 0.21
N GLY A 128 -6.23 -5.77 -0.57
CA GLY A 128 -6.31 -5.76 -2.03
C GLY A 128 -6.95 -7.03 -2.61
N LEU A 129 -6.68 -8.20 -2.00
CA LEU A 129 -7.33 -9.45 -2.37
C LEU A 129 -8.81 -9.50 -1.94
N ALA A 130 -9.17 -8.91 -0.80
CA ALA A 130 -10.56 -8.82 -0.36
C ALA A 130 -11.43 -7.98 -1.29
N GLU A 131 -10.85 -6.95 -1.90
CA GLU A 131 -11.52 -6.13 -2.91
C GLU A 131 -11.53 -6.75 -4.31
N ALA A 132 -10.74 -7.80 -4.55
CA ALA A 132 -10.68 -8.48 -5.84
C ALA A 132 -11.84 -9.47 -5.97
N GLN A 133 -12.90 -9.08 -6.69
CA GLN A 133 -14.11 -9.89 -6.89
C GLN A 133 -13.83 -11.29 -7.49
N ALA A 134 -12.80 -11.42 -8.34
CA ALA A 134 -12.31 -12.68 -8.85
C ALA A 134 -10.78 -12.60 -9.03
N THR A 135 -10.04 -13.55 -8.47
CA THR A 135 -8.58 -13.60 -8.55
C THR A 135 -8.07 -15.04 -8.65
N PRO A 136 -7.05 -15.32 -9.49
CA PRO A 136 -6.40 -16.63 -9.53
C PRO A 136 -5.44 -16.85 -8.37
N VAL A 137 -5.20 -15.87 -7.51
CA VAL A 137 -4.21 -15.93 -6.43
C VAL A 137 -4.56 -17.03 -5.42
N ARG A 138 -3.66 -18.02 -5.32
CA ARG A 138 -3.69 -19.09 -4.30
C ARG A 138 -2.52 -18.98 -3.33
N ARG A 139 -1.43 -18.32 -3.76
CA ARG A 139 -0.19 -18.24 -2.98
C ARG A 139 0.32 -16.81 -3.02
N VAL A 140 0.84 -16.34 -1.90
CA VAL A 140 1.47 -15.03 -1.76
C VAL A 140 2.90 -15.25 -1.30
N LEU A 141 3.85 -14.70 -2.06
CA LEU A 141 5.26 -14.71 -1.72
C LEU A 141 5.72 -13.28 -1.44
N ILE A 142 6.05 -12.99 -0.19
CA ILE A 142 6.65 -11.72 0.20
C ILE A 142 8.17 -11.86 0.17
N VAL A 143 8.83 -10.98 -0.58
CA VAL A 143 10.29 -10.94 -0.73
C VAL A 143 10.82 -9.55 -0.42
N ILE A 144 12.06 -9.45 0.06
CA ILE A 144 12.72 -8.16 0.31
C ILE A 144 13.63 -7.84 -0.87
N GLY A 145 13.58 -6.60 -1.37
CA GLY A 145 14.41 -6.14 -2.48
C GLY A 145 14.63 -4.61 -2.49
N PRO A 146 15.30 -4.09 -3.53
CA PRO A 146 15.71 -2.67 -3.57
C PRO A 146 14.54 -1.70 -3.86
N THR A 147 13.48 -2.17 -4.50
CA THR A 147 12.30 -1.38 -4.89
C THR A 147 11.01 -2.15 -4.61
N PRO A 148 9.89 -1.46 -4.29
CA PRO A 148 8.60 -2.12 -4.19
C PRO A 148 8.14 -2.66 -5.55
N ARG A 149 7.52 -3.83 -5.56
CA ARG A 149 6.92 -4.42 -6.77
C ARG A 149 5.83 -5.41 -6.40
N VAL A 150 4.82 -5.54 -7.25
CA VAL A 150 3.87 -6.66 -7.20
C VAL A 150 3.75 -7.26 -8.60
N VAL A 151 3.76 -8.58 -8.67
CA VAL A 151 3.62 -9.35 -9.92
C VAL A 151 2.77 -10.59 -9.66
N LEU A 152 1.91 -10.93 -10.61
CA LEU A 152 1.16 -12.18 -10.61
C LEU A 152 1.78 -13.16 -11.61
N GLN A 153 2.14 -14.36 -11.15
CA GLN A 153 2.64 -15.45 -11.98
C GLN A 153 1.74 -16.67 -11.79
N GLY A 154 0.78 -16.86 -12.70
CA GLY A 154 -0.25 -17.89 -12.56
C GLY A 154 -1.09 -17.66 -11.31
N ASP A 155 -0.96 -18.53 -10.30
CA ASP A 155 -1.64 -18.44 -9.00
C ASP A 155 -0.78 -17.80 -7.89
N LEU A 156 0.46 -17.42 -8.20
CA LEU A 156 1.44 -16.89 -7.25
C LEU A 156 1.54 -15.37 -7.37
N LEU A 157 1.13 -14.67 -6.32
CA LEU A 157 1.35 -13.24 -6.18
C LEU A 157 2.69 -13.00 -5.49
N ILE A 158 3.65 -12.43 -6.21
CA ILE A 158 4.96 -12.06 -5.68
C ILE A 158 4.93 -10.58 -5.30
N VAL A 159 5.17 -10.30 -4.01
CA VAL A 159 5.14 -8.97 -3.43
C VAL A 159 6.53 -8.65 -2.89
N GLN A 160 7.22 -7.76 -3.59
CA GLN A 160 8.53 -7.28 -3.18
C GLN A 160 8.38 -6.01 -2.36
N VAL A 161 9.01 -6.00 -1.18
CA VAL A 161 9.09 -4.85 -0.28
C VAL A 161 10.50 -4.30 -0.22
N ALA A 162 10.62 -2.98 -0.05
CA ALA A 162 11.84 -2.20 0.07
C ALA A 162 11.84 -1.43 1.41
N PRO A 163 12.17 -2.10 2.54
CA PRO A 163 12.00 -1.56 3.89
C PRO A 163 12.67 -0.21 4.13
N GLN A 164 13.77 0.07 3.44
CA GLN A 164 14.51 1.34 3.48
C GLN A 164 13.68 2.55 3.06
N MET A 165 12.55 2.34 2.39
CA MET A 165 11.63 3.40 1.93
C MET A 165 10.42 3.59 2.87
N GLY A 166 10.34 2.87 3.99
CA GLY A 166 9.20 2.92 4.92
C GLY A 166 7.89 2.51 4.22
N TYR A 167 6.81 3.28 4.40
CA TYR A 167 5.53 3.03 3.71
C TYR A 167 5.64 3.08 2.19
N ALA A 168 6.53 3.93 1.63
CA ALA A 168 6.79 3.97 0.19
C ALA A 168 7.51 2.71 -0.33
N GLY A 169 7.93 1.83 0.57
CA GLY A 169 8.61 0.57 0.28
C GLY A 169 7.69 -0.62 0.08
N ARG A 170 6.37 -0.45 0.10
CA ARG A 170 5.44 -1.56 -0.17
C ARG A 170 4.37 -1.15 -1.19
N PRO A 171 3.87 -2.09 -2.00
CA PRO A 171 2.70 -1.84 -2.85
C PRO A 171 1.45 -1.51 -2.01
N SER A 172 0.60 -0.66 -2.55
CA SER A 172 -0.74 -0.32 -2.02
C SER A 172 -1.74 -1.45 -2.17
N SER A 173 -2.80 -1.44 -1.35
CA SER A 173 -3.90 -2.42 -1.51
C SER A 173 -4.52 -2.34 -2.91
N THR A 174 -4.59 -1.13 -3.47
CA THR A 174 -5.11 -0.86 -4.81
C THR A 174 -4.20 -1.46 -5.89
N ALA A 175 -2.89 -1.29 -5.79
CA ALA A 175 -1.94 -1.93 -6.70
C ALA A 175 -2.00 -3.46 -6.62
N ILE A 176 -2.12 -4.02 -5.41
CA ILE A 176 -2.34 -5.46 -5.23
C ILE A 176 -3.61 -5.93 -5.93
N ARG A 177 -4.75 -5.27 -5.68
CA ARG A 177 -6.03 -5.60 -6.31
C ARG A 177 -5.94 -5.53 -7.83
N ASN A 178 -5.29 -4.49 -8.35
CA ASN A 178 -5.20 -4.25 -9.78
C ASN A 178 -4.41 -5.37 -10.49
N VAL A 179 -3.27 -5.76 -9.92
CA VAL A 179 -2.48 -6.90 -10.43
C VAL A 179 -3.21 -8.23 -10.23
N ALA A 180 -3.87 -8.44 -9.09
CA ALA A 180 -4.61 -9.67 -8.80
C ALA A 180 -5.82 -9.89 -9.73
N THR A 181 -6.41 -8.83 -10.26
CA THR A 181 -7.54 -8.87 -11.21
C THR A 181 -7.10 -8.77 -12.68
N GLY A 182 -5.81 -8.61 -12.95
CA GLY A 182 -5.27 -8.48 -14.31
C GLY A 182 -5.54 -7.13 -14.98
N THR A 183 -5.95 -6.11 -14.21
CA THR A 183 -6.21 -4.75 -14.73
C THR A 183 -4.92 -3.97 -15.03
N VAL A 184 -3.79 -4.39 -14.46
CA VAL A 184 -2.46 -3.89 -14.79
C VAL A 184 -1.56 -5.09 -15.08
N GLN A 185 -1.40 -5.42 -16.37
CA GLN A 185 -0.26 -6.24 -16.79
C GLN A 185 1.00 -5.36 -16.65
N GLY A 186 1.84 -5.65 -15.67
CA GLY A 186 3.21 -5.12 -15.69
C GLY A 186 3.89 -5.50 -17.01
N PRO A 187 4.82 -4.69 -17.55
CA PRO A 187 5.40 -4.93 -18.86
C PRO A 187 5.90 -6.38 -18.94
N GLU A 188 5.42 -7.10 -19.95
CA GLU A 188 5.97 -8.39 -20.36
C GLU A 188 7.47 -8.18 -20.58
N GLN A 189 8.29 -8.99 -19.91
CA GLN A 189 9.72 -9.07 -20.21
C GLN A 189 9.95 -10.16 -21.24
#